data_AF-A0A950DLT0-F1
#
_entry.id   AF-A0A950DLT0-F1
#
_cell.length_a   1.000
_cell.length_b   1.000
_cell.length_c   1.000
_cell.angle_alpha   90.00
_cell.angle_beta   90.00
_cell.angle_gamma   90.00
#
_symmetry.space_group_name_H-M   'P 1'
#
loop_
_entity.id
_entity.type
_entity.pdbx_description
1 polymer ?
#
loop_
_entity_poly.entity_id
_entity_poly.type
_entity_poly.pdbx_seq_one_letter_code
_entity_poly.pdbx_strand_id
1 'polypeptide(L)'
;MNLPMDDFTQFDAFQRCRDFARSIAGHLNRGVFSKDPVLTTALRKTLLSAYANFGEGFECDGNREFAQFLSITKGSIGETRAQLIYALDCGYLKPETFSDLDQLGKTATRCLGGLIRYLNDSSFRGRKFKQLKEVRDAKHLNAPRQLPNGEPRTVNAPCAV
;
A
#
# COMPACT_ATOMS: atom_id res chain seq x y z
N MET A 1 17.19 7.88 11.08
CA MET A 1 16.33 8.96 10.56
C MET A 1 15.47 8.34 9.46
N ASN A 2 14.23 7.93 9.76
CA ASN A 2 13.31 7.45 8.73
C ASN A 2 12.60 8.69 8.17
N LEU A 3 13.05 9.18 7.02
CA LEU A 3 12.27 10.14 6.25
C LEU A 3 10.89 9.50 5.96
N PRO A 4 9.78 10.24 6.10
CA PRO A 4 8.49 9.74 5.64
C PRO A 4 8.62 9.40 4.16
N MET A 5 8.20 8.20 3.76
CA MET A 5 7.99 7.92 2.34
C MET A 5 6.85 8.82 1.89
N ASP A 6 7.20 9.76 1.02
CA ASP A 6 6.25 10.75 0.50
C ASP A 6 5.62 10.28 -0.82
N ASP A 7 6.22 9.27 -1.45
CA ASP A 7 5.77 8.75 -2.74
C ASP A 7 5.86 7.21 -2.80
N PHE A 8 4.84 6.57 -3.39
CA PHE A 8 4.74 5.12 -3.47
C PHE A 8 5.85 4.47 -4.34
N THR A 9 6.47 5.24 -5.24
CA THR A 9 7.55 4.72 -6.10
C THR A 9 8.85 4.45 -5.33
N GLN A 10 8.97 4.97 -4.12
CA GLN A 10 10.11 4.75 -3.24
C GLN A 10 10.10 3.37 -2.57
N PHE A 11 8.96 2.68 -2.56
CA PHE A 11 8.88 1.35 -1.95
C PHE A 11 9.62 0.31 -2.80
N ASP A 12 10.51 -0.45 -2.18
CA ASP A 12 11.16 -1.60 -2.82
C ASP A 12 10.13 -2.57 -3.43
N ALA A 13 9.02 -2.80 -2.73
CA ALA A 13 7.94 -3.65 -3.24
C ALA A 13 7.34 -3.12 -4.56
N PHE A 14 7.18 -1.80 -4.68
CA PHE A 14 6.71 -1.18 -5.93
C PHE A 14 7.75 -1.32 -7.03
N GLN A 15 9.02 -1.06 -6.72
CA GLN A 15 10.12 -1.18 -7.68
C GLN A 15 10.21 -2.60 -8.25
N ARG A 16 10.06 -3.64 -7.43
CA ARG A 16 10.02 -5.03 -7.91
C ARG A 16 8.81 -5.35 -8.78
N CYS A 17 7.64 -4.79 -8.47
CA CYS A 17 6.48 -4.91 -9.36
C CYS A 17 6.76 -4.25 -10.72
N ARG A 18 7.40 -3.08 -10.70
CA ARG A 18 7.78 -2.33 -11.91
C ARG A 18 8.81 -3.07 -12.75
N ASP A 19 9.84 -3.65 -12.13
CA ASP A 19 10.88 -4.44 -12.81
C ASP A 19 10.26 -5.64 -13.55
N PHE A 20 9.36 -6.36 -12.86
CA PHE A 20 8.63 -7.49 -13.44
C PHE A 20 7.76 -7.05 -14.64
N ALA A 21 6.96 -6.00 -14.47
CA ALA A 21 6.10 -5.48 -15.55
C ALA A 21 6.89 -4.98 -16.77
N ARG A 22 8.01 -4.28 -16.56
CA ARG A 22 8.87 -3.78 -17.65
C ARG A 22 9.51 -4.93 -18.43
N SER A 23 9.92 -5.98 -17.73
CA SER A 23 10.51 -7.16 -18.37
C SER A 23 9.50 -7.84 -19.29
N ILE A 24 8.24 -7.96 -18.87
CA ILE A 24 7.15 -8.48 -19.72
C ILE A 24 6.86 -7.56 -20.90
N ALA A 25 6.80 -6.25 -20.69
CA ALA A 25 6.46 -5.28 -21.75
C ALA A 25 7.41 -5.36 -22.96
N GLY A 26 8.68 -5.74 -22.74
CA GLY A 26 9.64 -5.99 -23.81
C GLY A 26 9.26 -7.15 -24.74
N HIS A 27 8.50 -8.12 -24.25
CA HIS A 27 8.01 -9.27 -25.02
C HIS A 27 6.64 -9.00 -25.68
N LEU A 28 5.78 -8.22 -25.05
CA LEU A 28 4.41 -7.96 -25.53
C LEU A 28 4.33 -7.21 -26.88
N ASN A 29 5.36 -6.45 -27.22
CA ASN A 29 5.38 -5.65 -28.45
C ASN A 29 6.10 -6.35 -29.61
N ARG A 30 6.36 -7.66 -29.51
CA ARG A 30 7.19 -8.41 -30.48
C ARG A 30 6.64 -9.79 -30.79
N GLY A 31 7.00 -10.28 -31.98
CA GLY A 31 6.97 -11.70 -32.31
C GLY A 31 5.62 -12.39 -32.12
N VAL A 32 5.63 -13.54 -31.46
CA VAL A 32 4.49 -14.44 -31.29
C VAL A 32 3.36 -13.85 -30.42
N PHE A 33 3.66 -12.93 -29.49
CA PHE A 33 2.63 -12.26 -28.69
C PHE A 33 1.69 -11.39 -29.52
N SER A 34 2.15 -10.83 -30.66
CA SER A 34 1.27 -10.06 -31.54
C SER A 34 0.20 -10.91 -32.22
N LYS A 35 0.34 -12.25 -32.19
CA LYS A 35 -0.63 -13.21 -32.75
C LYS A 35 -1.70 -13.63 -31.73
N ASP A 36 -1.51 -13.30 -30.46
CA ASP A 36 -2.48 -13.55 -29.39
C ASP A 36 -2.88 -12.23 -28.70
N PRO A 37 -3.84 -11.49 -29.30
CA PRO A 37 -4.30 -10.22 -28.75
C PRO A 37 -5.08 -10.40 -27.44
N VAL A 38 -5.66 -11.58 -27.18
CA VAL A 38 -6.41 -11.87 -25.97
C VAL A 38 -5.45 -11.97 -24.78
N LEU A 39 -4.41 -12.81 -24.88
CA LEU A 39 -3.36 -12.93 -23.87
C LEU A 39 -2.63 -11.61 -23.65
N THR A 40 -2.25 -10.92 -24.73
CA THR A 40 -1.56 -9.63 -24.65
C THR A 40 -2.41 -8.58 -23.92
N THR A 41 -3.71 -8.52 -24.20
CA THR A 41 -4.62 -7.59 -23.52
C THR A 41 -4.81 -7.98 -22.06
N ALA A 42 -4.93 -9.27 -21.75
CA ALA A 42 -5.03 -9.75 -20.38
C ALA A 42 -3.79 -9.38 -19.55
N LEU A 43 -2.59 -9.65 -20.07
CA LEU A 43 -1.31 -9.28 -19.43
C LEU A 43 -1.19 -7.77 -19.18
N ARG A 44 -1.60 -6.94 -20.15
CA ARG A 44 -1.59 -5.47 -19.95
C ARG A 44 -2.55 -5.04 -18.85
N LYS A 45 -3.77 -5.59 -18.83
CA LYS A 45 -4.78 -5.27 -17.83
C LYS A 45 -4.35 -5.67 -16.42
N THR A 46 -3.82 -6.88 -16.24
CA THR A 46 -3.34 -7.36 -14.93
C THR A 46 -2.16 -6.55 -14.42
N LEU A 47 -1.20 -6.21 -15.28
CA LEU A 47 -0.08 -5.33 -14.92
C LEU A 47 -0.53 -3.91 -14.55
N LEU A 48 -1.45 -3.31 -15.31
CA LEU A 48 -2.01 -1.98 -14.99
C LEU A 48 -2.77 -1.99 -13.66
N SER A 49 -3.51 -3.06 -13.38
CA SER A 49 -4.19 -3.24 -12.09
C SER A 49 -3.20 -3.26 -10.92
N ALA A 50 -2.05 -3.92 -11.08
CA ALA A 50 -1.01 -3.96 -10.05
C ALA A 50 -0.51 -2.55 -9.68
N TYR A 51 -0.25 -1.71 -10.68
CA TYR A 51 0.16 -0.31 -10.48
C TYR A 51 -0.95 0.53 -9.85
N ALA A 52 -2.17 0.44 -10.38
CA ALA A 52 -3.30 1.23 -9.92
C ALA A 52 -3.60 0.96 -8.44
N ASN A 53 -3.70 -0.31 -8.06
CA ASN A 53 -3.96 -0.68 -6.67
C ASN A 53 -2.82 -0.29 -5.71
N PHE A 54 -1.55 -0.37 -6.16
CA PHE A 54 -0.45 0.05 -5.29
C PHE A 54 -0.52 1.55 -5.01
N GLY A 55 -0.68 2.36 -6.07
CA GLY A 55 -0.78 3.82 -5.95
C GLY A 55 -2.00 4.25 -5.14
N GLU A 56 -3.18 3.73 -5.49
CA GLU A 56 -4.43 4.05 -4.80
C GLU A 56 -4.39 3.68 -3.30
N GLY A 57 -3.83 2.50 -2.98
CA GLY A 57 -3.68 2.07 -1.60
C GLY A 57 -2.75 2.97 -0.78
N PHE A 58 -1.70 3.52 -1.39
CA PHE A 58 -0.79 4.44 -0.73
C PHE A 58 -1.47 5.78 -0.41
N GLU A 59 -2.25 6.31 -1.36
CA GLU A 59 -3.01 7.57 -1.18
C GLU A 59 -4.13 7.45 -0.13
N CYS A 60 -4.52 6.24 0.29
CA CYS A 60 -5.54 6.04 1.33
C CYS A 60 -5.07 6.38 2.76
N ASP A 61 -3.77 6.67 2.96
CA ASP A 61 -3.16 7.13 4.21
C ASP A 61 -3.35 6.27 5.47
N GLY A 62 -3.89 5.06 5.32
CA GLY A 62 -4.13 4.09 6.39
C GLY A 62 -3.40 2.79 6.12
N ASN A 63 -2.73 2.24 7.12
CA ASN A 63 -1.94 1.02 6.94
C ASN A 63 -2.79 -0.20 6.60
N ARG A 64 -3.97 -0.34 7.21
CA ARG A 64 -4.84 -1.50 6.98
C ARG A 64 -5.44 -1.47 5.58
N GLU A 65 -5.90 -0.30 5.16
CA GLU A 65 -6.39 -0.06 3.82
C GLU A 65 -5.28 -0.29 2.79
N PHE A 66 -4.09 0.28 3.03
CA PHE A 66 -2.96 0.06 2.15
C PHE A 66 -2.59 -1.43 2.04
N ALA A 67 -2.58 -2.17 3.15
CA ALA A 67 -2.34 -3.62 3.15
C ALA A 67 -3.40 -4.41 2.35
N GLN A 68 -4.67 -3.97 2.35
CA GLN A 68 -5.73 -4.56 1.53
C GLN A 68 -5.46 -4.34 0.03
N PHE A 69 -5.15 -3.11 -0.37
CA PHE A 69 -4.78 -2.79 -1.75
C PHE A 69 -3.52 -3.56 -2.22
N LEU A 70 -2.50 -3.65 -1.36
CA LEU A 70 -1.30 -4.43 -1.67
C LEU A 70 -1.59 -5.92 -1.83
N SER A 71 -2.61 -6.45 -1.14
CA SER A 71 -3.06 -7.83 -1.35
C SER A 71 -3.66 -8.02 -2.74
N ILE A 72 -4.39 -7.02 -3.26
CA ILE A 72 -4.89 -7.00 -4.64
C ILE A 72 -3.72 -6.90 -5.62
N THR A 73 -2.77 -5.98 -5.40
CA THR A 73 -1.54 -5.88 -6.22
C THR A 73 -0.81 -7.22 -6.27
N LYS A 74 -0.63 -7.89 -5.12
CA LYS A 74 0.00 -9.22 -5.05
C LYS A 74 -0.78 -10.27 -5.84
N GLY A 75 -2.11 -10.22 -5.78
CA GLY A 75 -3.00 -11.04 -6.62
C GLY A 75 -2.75 -10.83 -8.11
N SER A 76 -2.71 -9.58 -8.58
CA SER A 76 -2.44 -9.24 -9.98
C SER A 76 -1.07 -9.71 -10.46
N ILE A 77 -0.02 -9.65 -9.61
CA ILE A 77 1.29 -10.25 -9.94
C ILE A 77 1.17 -11.78 -10.06
N GLY A 78 0.43 -12.43 -9.17
CA GLY A 78 0.17 -13.87 -9.23
C GLY A 78 -0.57 -14.29 -10.50
N GLU A 79 -1.59 -13.55 -10.88
CA GLU A 79 -2.35 -13.77 -12.12
C GLU A 79 -1.48 -13.59 -13.36
N THR A 80 -0.64 -12.55 -13.39
CA THR A 80 0.32 -12.33 -14.48
C THR A 80 1.27 -13.52 -14.62
N ARG A 81 1.75 -14.10 -13.51
CA ARG A 81 2.60 -15.31 -13.55
C ARG A 81 1.86 -16.52 -14.12
N ALA A 82 0.58 -16.71 -13.78
CA ALA A 82 -0.22 -17.77 -14.38
C ALA A 82 -0.41 -17.57 -15.90
N GLN A 83 -0.62 -16.33 -16.34
CA GLN A 83 -0.68 -15.98 -17.76
C GLN A 83 0.66 -16.24 -18.49
N LEU A 84 1.81 -16.07 -17.81
CA LEU A 84 3.11 -16.43 -18.36
C LEU A 84 3.32 -17.95 -18.49
N ILE A 85 2.74 -18.76 -17.60
CA ILE A 85 2.74 -20.23 -17.73
C ILE A 85 1.97 -20.62 -18.99
N TYR A 86 0.77 -20.05 -19.19
CA TYR A 86 0.01 -20.26 -20.42
C TYR A 86 0.82 -19.85 -21.68
N ALA A 87 1.52 -18.71 -21.62
CA ALA A 87 2.38 -18.27 -22.71
C ALA A 87 3.52 -19.26 -23.00
N LEU A 88 4.08 -19.91 -21.98
CA LEU A 88 5.08 -20.97 -22.14
C LEU A 88 4.46 -22.20 -22.81
N ASP A 89 3.28 -22.65 -22.36
CA ASP A 89 2.58 -23.82 -22.90
C ASP A 89 2.18 -23.64 -24.37
N CYS A 90 1.83 -22.42 -24.77
CA CYS A 90 1.58 -22.06 -26.17
C CYS A 90 2.85 -21.88 -27.01
N GLY A 91 4.04 -22.00 -26.41
CA GLY A 91 5.32 -21.80 -27.10
C GLY A 91 5.64 -20.34 -27.42
N TYR A 92 4.98 -19.38 -26.77
CA TYR A 92 5.22 -17.94 -26.96
C TYR A 92 6.46 -17.45 -26.19
N LEU A 93 6.86 -18.18 -25.16
CA LEU A 93 8.07 -17.94 -24.38
C LEU A 93 8.99 -19.15 -24.47
N LYS A 94 10.30 -18.89 -24.52
CA LYS A 94 11.30 -19.92 -24.28
C LYS A 94 11.36 -20.24 -22.78
N PRO A 95 11.67 -21.49 -22.38
CA PRO A 95 11.77 -21.87 -20.97
C PRO A 95 12.70 -20.96 -20.14
N GLU A 96 13.82 -20.52 -20.71
CA GLU A 96 14.78 -19.66 -20.03
C GLU A 96 14.18 -18.27 -19.76
N THR A 97 13.53 -17.69 -20.79
CA THR A 97 12.83 -16.41 -20.66
C THR A 97 11.68 -16.48 -19.65
N PHE A 98 10.92 -17.56 -19.66
CA PHE A 98 9.87 -17.78 -18.67
C PHE A 98 10.46 -17.84 -17.25
N SER A 99 11.55 -18.60 -17.05
CA SER A 99 12.21 -18.74 -15.75
C SER A 99 12.64 -17.38 -15.18
N ASP A 100 13.26 -16.53 -16.01
CA ASP A 100 13.70 -15.19 -15.61
C ASP A 100 12.51 -14.30 -15.21
N LEU A 101 11.44 -14.30 -16.01
CA LEU A 101 10.23 -13.53 -15.72
C LEU A 101 9.53 -14.04 -14.45
N ASP A 102 9.39 -15.34 -14.29
CA ASP A 102 8.77 -15.94 -13.10
C ASP A 102 9.55 -15.62 -11.83
N GLN A 103 10.89 -15.59 -11.91
CA GLN A 103 11.74 -15.22 -10.79
C GLN A 103 11.56 -13.75 -10.36
N LEU A 104 11.39 -12.83 -11.33
CA LEU A 104 11.03 -11.44 -11.04
C LEU A 104 9.66 -11.35 -10.35
N GLY A 105 8.66 -12.09 -10.84
CA GLY A 105 7.33 -12.14 -10.24
C GLY A 105 7.33 -12.72 -8.82
N LYS A 106 8.10 -13.79 -8.56
CA LYS A 106 8.33 -14.36 -7.21
C LYS A 106 8.98 -13.34 -6.27
N THR A 107 9.95 -12.59 -6.77
CA THR A 107 10.62 -11.54 -5.99
C THR A 107 9.63 -10.42 -5.62
N ALA A 108 8.83 -9.94 -6.58
CA ALA A 108 7.80 -8.93 -6.34
C ALA A 108 6.76 -9.40 -5.30
N THR A 109 6.22 -10.62 -5.44
CA THR A 109 5.24 -11.16 -4.48
C THR A 109 5.80 -11.36 -3.07
N ARG A 110 7.10 -11.69 -2.94
CA ARG A 110 7.79 -11.74 -1.64
C ARG A 110 7.90 -10.36 -0.99
N CYS A 111 8.34 -9.36 -1.74
CA CYS A 111 8.45 -7.98 -1.23
C CYS A 111 7.08 -7.41 -0.83
N LEU A 112 6.04 -7.64 -1.64
CA LEU A 112 4.66 -7.28 -1.29
C LEU A 112 4.21 -7.98 -0.01
N GLY A 113 4.47 -9.29 0.13
CA GLY A 113 4.12 -10.04 1.34
C GLY A 113 4.82 -9.51 2.59
N GLY A 114 6.09 -9.12 2.49
CA GLY A 114 6.83 -8.48 3.57
C GLY A 114 6.24 -7.13 3.96
N LEU A 115 5.91 -6.29 2.99
CA LEU A 115 5.30 -4.97 3.22
C LEU A 115 3.90 -5.09 3.86
N ILE A 116 3.05 -6.00 3.35
CA ILE A 116 1.73 -6.28 3.93
C ILE A 116 1.85 -6.67 5.40
N ARG A 117 2.77 -7.58 5.72
CA ARG A 117 3.02 -8.00 7.12
C ARG A 117 3.44 -6.81 7.98
N TYR A 118 4.43 -6.04 7.51
CA TYR A 118 4.90 -4.85 8.22
C TYR A 118 3.77 -3.85 8.51
N LEU A 119 2.92 -3.54 7.53
CA LEU A 119 1.82 -2.60 7.69
C LEU A 119 0.78 -3.08 8.71
N ASN A 120 0.49 -4.38 8.73
CA ASN A 120 -0.46 -4.99 9.66
C ASN A 120 0.07 -5.03 11.10
N ASP A 121 1.37 -5.25 11.27
CA ASP A 121 2.02 -5.37 12.58
C ASP A 121 2.45 -4.02 13.17
N SER A 122 2.44 -2.95 12.35
CA SER A 122 2.90 -1.62 12.76
C SER A 122 1.98 -0.98 13.82
N SER A 123 2.59 -0.44 14.87
CA SER A 123 1.89 0.38 15.87
C SER A 123 1.43 1.73 15.32
N PHE A 124 2.08 2.21 14.25
CA PHE A 124 1.66 3.38 13.50
C PHE A 124 0.54 2.98 12.53
N ARG A 125 -0.65 3.55 12.69
CA ARG A 125 -1.83 3.15 11.89
C ARG A 125 -1.91 3.80 10.51
N GLY A 126 -1.03 4.75 10.20
CA GLY A 126 -1.05 5.54 8.97
C GLY A 126 -1.15 7.05 9.20
N ARG A 127 -0.85 7.83 8.16
CA ARG A 127 -0.78 9.30 8.20
C ARG A 127 -2.11 9.94 8.63
N LYS A 128 -3.24 9.40 8.18
CA LYS A 128 -4.57 9.93 8.53
C LYS A 128 -4.89 9.84 10.02
N PHE A 129 -4.38 8.82 10.71
CA PHE A 129 -4.63 8.65 12.15
C PHE A 129 -3.74 9.53 13.02
N LYS A 130 -2.53 9.88 12.53
CA LYS A 130 -1.65 10.85 13.20
C LYS A 130 -2.29 12.24 13.20
N GLN A 131 -2.77 12.68 12.02
CA GLN A 131 -3.48 13.96 11.89
C GLN A 131 -4.73 14.02 12.77
N LEU A 132 -5.53 12.95 12.82
CA LEU A 132 -6.72 12.90 13.70
C LEU A 132 -6.37 13.03 15.18
N LYS A 133 -5.27 12.42 15.64
CA LYS A 133 -4.83 12.54 17.02
C LYS A 133 -4.40 13.98 17.35
N GLU A 134 -3.56 14.58 16.49
CA GLU A 134 -3.09 15.96 16.65
C GLU A 134 -4.26 16.97 16.68
N VAL A 135 -5.25 16.81 15.79
CA VAL A 135 -6.46 17.65 15.77
C VAL A 135 -7.31 17.45 17.03
N ARG A 136 -7.46 16.23 17.54
CA ARG A 136 -8.21 15.96 18.79
C ARG A 136 -7.50 16.56 20.00
N ASP A 137 -6.19 16.38 20.10
CA ASP A 137 -5.38 16.92 21.19
C ASP A 137 -5.41 18.47 21.20
N ALA A 138 -5.34 19.10 20.01
CA ALA A 138 -5.48 20.55 19.86
C ALA A 138 -6.89 21.07 20.23
N LYS A 139 -7.96 20.31 19.95
CA LYS A 139 -9.33 20.67 20.36
C LYS A 139 -9.54 20.57 21.87
N HIS A 140 -8.93 19.58 22.53
CA HIS A 140 -9.00 19.45 23.99
C HIS A 140 -8.24 20.57 24.72
N LEU A 141 -7.15 21.08 24.14
CA LEU A 141 -6.38 22.19 24.71
C LEU A 141 -7.13 23.54 24.61
N ASN A 142 -7.97 23.71 23.58
CA ASN A 142 -8.73 24.93 23.32
C ASN A 142 -10.19 24.89 23.84
N ALA A 143 -10.58 23.85 24.58
CA ALA A 143 -11.89 23.82 25.22
C ALA A 143 -11.96 24.88 26.34
N PRO A 144 -13.06 25.66 26.45
CA PRO A 144 -13.17 26.67 27.52
C PRO A 144 -13.05 26.00 28.89
N ARG A 145 -12.11 26.49 29.72
CA ARG A 145 -12.03 26.07 31.12
C ARG A 145 -13.36 26.37 31.79
N GLN A 146 -14.04 25.33 32.26
CA GLN A 146 -15.10 25.52 33.25
C GLN A 146 -14.47 26.20 34.45
N LEU A 147 -14.89 27.43 34.74
CA LEU A 147 -14.53 28.12 35.97
C LEU A 147 -15.07 27.25 37.12
N PRO A 148 -14.25 26.95 38.15
CA PRO A 148 -14.72 26.17 39.28
C PRO A 148 -15.91 26.89 39.91
N ASN A 149 -17.02 26.16 40.06
CA ASN A 149 -18.21 26.63 40.75
C ASN A 149 -17.78 27.22 42.11
N GLY A 150 -18.04 28.52 42.30
CA GLY A 150 -17.74 29.20 43.54
C GLY A 150 -18.54 28.57 44.68
N GLU A 151 -17.83 27.99 45.65
CA GLU A 151 -18.42 27.61 46.93
C GLU A 151 -18.87 28.88 47.69
N PRO A 152 -20.03 28.86 48.38
CA PRO A 152 -20.43 29.96 49.24
C PRO A 152 -19.46 30.06 50.44
N ARG A 153 -18.85 31.25 50.58
CA ARG A 153 -17.99 31.58 51.72
C ARG A 153 -18.75 31.39 53.04
N THR A 154 -18.19 30.56 53.90
CA THR A 154 -18.51 30.51 55.33
C THR A 154 -18.11 31.84 55.98
N VAL A 155 -19.10 32.61 56.44
CA VAL A 155 -18.88 33.69 57.41
C VAL A 155 -19.09 33.09 58.80
N ASN A 156 -17.99 32.91 59.53
CA ASN A 156 -18.01 32.71 60.98
C ASN A 156 -16.69 33.20 61.57
N ALA A 157 -16.75 34.26 62.39
CA ALA A 157 -15.90 34.53 63.55
C ALA A 157 -16.44 35.81 64.26
N PRO A 158 -16.08 36.11 65.53
CA PRO A 158 -16.74 35.62 66.74
C PRO A 158 -17.20 36.74 67.70
N CYS A 159 -17.87 36.35 68.79
CA CYS A 159 -18.27 37.18 69.94
C CYS A 159 -17.10 37.81 70.72
N ALA A 160 -17.26 39.09 71.12
CA ALA A 160 -16.82 39.77 72.36
C ALA A 160 -17.08 41.29 72.14
N VAL A 161 -17.73 42.09 72.98
CA VAL A 161 -17.90 42.17 74.45
C VAL A 161 -19.34 42.54 74.78
#